data_AF-A0A897NAB9-F1
#
_entry.id   AF-A0A897NAB9-F1
#
_cell.length_a   1.000
_cell.length_b   1.000
_cell.length_c   1.000
_cell.angle_alpha   90.00
_cell.angle_beta   90.00
_cell.angle_gamma   90.00
#
_symmetry.space_group_name_H-M   'P 1'
#
loop_
_entity.id
_entity.type
_entity.pdbx_description
1 polymer ?
#
loop_
_entity_poly.entity_id
_entity_poly.type
_entity_poly.pdbx_seq_one_letter_code
_entity_poly.pdbx_strand_id
1 'polypeptide(L)'
;MAPPLSPEPAAANPILTASMLGSDVEFVADPFLYLVDDWHLFVEVYRPAREPPAAIGHLRSGDRGRTWRYSGIVLNPGIHLAFPYVFDWDGHHYMLPDPWSEHPGVAADYTLYRATDFPTAWEPVATPITSDEELHDCVLLRRDGLWWALAGGGGALYAYHSRTLEADDWAPHRENPVVTGRPEAVRPAGRPIATDDGAIVFFQDCSRRYGERVWAYEVTHLTATDYRDERVGSGPVLGPAGGVGWNSGRMHHLDAWLFEDRWLCAVDGNIGLGKPVFGDHWAIGFYEQRH
;
A
#
# COMPACT_ATOMS: atom_id res chain seq x y z
N MET A 1 12.63 -4.28 -16.96
CA MET A 1 11.36 -4.80 -17.50
C MET A 1 10.34 -3.66 -17.47
N ALA A 2 9.44 -3.55 -18.45
CA ALA A 2 8.41 -2.50 -18.41
C ALA A 2 7.49 -2.69 -17.18
N PRO A 3 7.09 -1.63 -16.46
CA PRO A 3 6.25 -1.74 -15.26
C PRO A 3 4.88 -2.38 -15.57
N PRO A 4 4.20 -2.97 -14.56
CA PRO A 4 2.90 -3.60 -14.73
C PRO A 4 1.81 -2.54 -14.86
N LEU A 5 1.49 -2.15 -16.09
CA LEU A 5 0.49 -1.13 -16.43
C LEU A 5 -0.86 -1.74 -16.83
N SER A 6 -0.93 -3.06 -17.05
CA SER A 6 -2.13 -3.81 -17.38
C SER A 6 -2.01 -5.25 -16.87
N PRO A 7 -1.84 -5.47 -15.55
CA PRO A 7 -1.75 -6.81 -15.00
C PRO A 7 -3.09 -7.57 -15.16
N GLU A 8 -3.01 -8.90 -15.31
CA GLU A 8 -4.15 -9.79 -15.47
C GLU A 8 -4.21 -10.83 -14.35
N PRO A 9 -5.37 -11.45 -14.03
CA PRO A 9 -5.45 -12.48 -13.00
C PRO A 9 -4.47 -13.64 -13.22
N ALA A 10 -3.64 -13.93 -12.21
CA ALA A 10 -2.68 -15.04 -12.21
C ALA A 10 -3.23 -16.32 -11.55
N ALA A 11 -4.37 -16.20 -10.86
CA ALA A 11 -5.02 -17.26 -10.12
C ALA A 11 -6.56 -17.07 -10.12
N ALA A 12 -7.27 -18.07 -9.59
CA ALA A 12 -8.69 -17.92 -9.27
C ALA A 12 -8.83 -16.95 -8.09
N ASN A 13 -9.40 -15.77 -8.36
CA ASN A 13 -9.55 -14.70 -7.38
C ASN A 13 -10.96 -14.65 -6.75
N PRO A 14 -11.09 -14.18 -5.50
CA PRO A 14 -10.02 -13.71 -4.62
C PRO A 14 -9.18 -14.85 -4.03
N ILE A 15 -7.87 -14.63 -3.87
CA ILE A 15 -6.97 -15.55 -3.16
C ILE A 15 -7.11 -15.46 -1.63
N LEU A 16 -7.69 -14.37 -1.13
CA LEU A 16 -7.95 -14.18 0.28
C LEU A 16 -9.26 -13.43 0.52
N THR A 17 -10.07 -13.93 1.45
CA THR A 17 -11.27 -13.25 1.96
C THR A 17 -11.25 -13.21 3.48
N ALA A 18 -11.99 -12.27 4.08
CA ALA A 18 -12.12 -12.16 5.54
C ALA A 18 -12.52 -13.48 6.22
N SER A 19 -13.46 -14.22 5.60
CA SER A 19 -13.94 -15.51 6.10
C SER A 19 -12.87 -16.59 6.23
N MET A 20 -11.74 -16.46 5.52
CA MET A 20 -10.60 -17.38 5.65
C MET A 20 -9.79 -17.13 6.93
N LEU A 21 -9.85 -15.92 7.51
CA LEU A 21 -9.12 -15.54 8.72
C LEU A 21 -9.94 -15.76 10.00
N GLY A 22 -11.27 -15.68 9.90
CA GLY A 22 -12.17 -15.89 11.04
C GLY A 22 -13.53 -15.24 10.83
N SER A 23 -14.51 -15.64 11.65
CA SER A 23 -15.87 -15.06 11.61
C SER A 23 -15.95 -13.65 12.21
N ASP A 24 -14.91 -13.22 12.93
CA ASP A 24 -14.81 -11.88 13.55
C ASP A 24 -14.08 -10.86 12.65
N VAL A 25 -13.65 -11.27 11.45
CA VAL A 25 -13.00 -10.41 10.45
C VAL A 25 -14.05 -9.93 9.45
N GLU A 26 -14.13 -8.63 9.22
CA GLU A 26 -15.08 -8.03 8.28
C GLU A 26 -14.46 -7.87 6.89
N PHE A 27 -13.19 -7.43 6.80
CA PHE A 27 -12.46 -7.35 5.53
C PHE A 27 -10.94 -7.51 5.70
N VAL A 28 -10.28 -7.73 4.56
CA VAL A 28 -8.82 -7.64 4.41
C VAL A 28 -8.48 -6.73 3.23
N ALA A 29 -7.50 -5.85 3.39
CA ALA A 29 -7.14 -4.85 2.38
C ALA A 29 -5.62 -4.62 2.36
N ASP A 30 -5.19 -3.73 1.45
CA ASP A 30 -3.80 -3.29 1.30
C ASP A 30 -2.74 -4.41 1.30
N PRO A 31 -2.80 -5.32 0.33
CA PRO A 31 -1.88 -6.44 0.28
C PRO A 31 -0.48 -6.03 -0.15
N PHE A 32 0.52 -6.29 0.71
CA PHE A 32 1.93 -6.21 0.34
C PHE A 32 2.55 -7.60 0.28
N LEU A 33 3.03 -7.97 -0.91
CA LEU A 33 3.82 -9.17 -1.14
C LEU A 33 5.25 -8.96 -0.66
N TYR A 34 5.90 -10.07 -0.33
CA TYR A 34 7.32 -10.13 -0.11
C TYR A 34 7.84 -11.52 -0.51
N LEU A 35 8.68 -11.57 -1.55
CA LEU A 35 9.02 -12.82 -2.25
C LEU A 35 10.45 -13.26 -1.94
N VAL A 36 10.60 -14.19 -1.01
CA VAL A 36 11.86 -14.91 -0.72
C VAL A 36 11.64 -16.41 -0.89
N ASP A 37 12.38 -17.26 -0.17
CA ASP A 37 12.23 -18.72 -0.24
C ASP A 37 10.76 -19.15 -0.06
N ASP A 38 10.12 -18.64 0.99
CA ASP A 38 8.67 -18.62 1.12
C ASP A 38 8.13 -17.25 0.73
N TRP A 39 6.92 -17.25 0.16
CA TRP A 39 6.24 -16.01 -0.16
C TRP A 39 5.44 -15.56 1.04
N HIS A 40 5.51 -14.27 1.32
CA HIS A 40 4.80 -13.62 2.40
C HIS A 40 3.82 -12.60 1.84
N LEU A 41 2.69 -12.45 2.53
CA LEU A 41 1.66 -11.49 2.22
C LEU A 41 1.24 -10.82 3.52
N PHE A 42 1.46 -9.51 3.62
CA PHE A 42 1.01 -8.67 4.72
C PHE A 42 -0.26 -7.94 4.28
N VAL A 43 -1.25 -7.85 5.18
CA VAL A 43 -2.56 -7.24 4.88
C VAL A 43 -3.06 -6.45 6.08
N GLU A 44 -3.88 -5.43 5.84
CA GLU A 44 -4.79 -4.92 6.86
C GLU A 44 -5.81 -6.01 7.21
N VAL A 45 -6.03 -6.26 8.50
CA VAL A 45 -7.09 -7.12 9.00
C VAL A 45 -8.03 -6.30 9.87
N TYR A 46 -9.23 -6.03 9.37
CA TYR A 46 -10.23 -5.24 10.09
C TYR A 46 -11.24 -6.13 10.84
N ARG A 47 -11.34 -5.90 12.13
CA ARG A 47 -12.17 -6.58 13.12
C ARG A 47 -12.90 -5.53 13.96
N PRO A 48 -14.13 -5.13 13.58
CA PRO A 48 -14.84 -4.01 14.21
C PRO A 48 -15.14 -4.22 15.71
N ALA A 49 -15.09 -5.46 16.20
CA ALA A 49 -15.32 -5.79 17.61
C ALA A 49 -14.04 -5.69 18.47
N ARG A 50 -12.91 -5.24 17.92
CA ARG A 50 -11.63 -5.06 18.61
C ARG A 50 -11.30 -3.57 18.72
N GLU A 51 -10.44 -3.24 19.68
CA GLU A 51 -9.91 -1.90 19.91
C GLU A 51 -8.38 -2.00 19.97
N PRO A 52 -7.64 -1.44 19.00
CA PRO A 52 -8.12 -0.82 17.76
C PRO A 52 -8.73 -1.86 16.79
N PRO A 53 -9.57 -1.45 15.82
CA PRO A 53 -10.31 -2.36 14.96
C PRO A 53 -9.47 -2.93 13.81
N ALA A 54 -8.33 -2.33 13.43
CA ALA A 54 -7.41 -2.93 12.46
C ALA A 54 -6.00 -3.13 13.01
N ALA A 55 -5.37 -4.20 12.51
CA ALA A 55 -3.97 -4.53 12.75
C ALA A 55 -3.38 -5.27 11.53
N ILE A 56 -2.06 -5.41 11.50
CA ILE A 56 -1.39 -6.06 10.37
C ILE A 56 -1.38 -7.58 10.54
N GLY A 57 -2.01 -8.26 9.59
CA GLY A 57 -2.01 -9.71 9.46
C GLY A 57 -0.92 -10.21 8.51
N HIS A 58 -0.54 -11.48 8.68
CA HIS A 58 0.43 -12.15 7.82
C HIS A 58 -0.10 -13.47 7.28
N LEU A 59 0.25 -13.75 6.03
CA LEU A 59 0.08 -15.04 5.39
C LEU A 59 1.40 -15.53 4.78
N ARG A 60 1.58 -16.85 4.76
CA ARG A 60 2.73 -17.52 4.14
C ARG A 60 2.28 -18.50 3.06
N SER A 61 3.04 -18.56 1.98
CA SER A 61 2.92 -19.58 0.94
C SER A 61 4.28 -20.23 0.68
N GLY A 62 4.35 -21.54 0.88
CA GLY A 62 5.53 -22.36 0.57
C GLY A 62 5.45 -23.06 -0.80
N ASP A 63 4.48 -22.69 -1.62
CA ASP A 63 4.19 -23.32 -2.92
C ASP A 63 3.99 -22.27 -4.03
N ARG A 64 4.70 -21.15 -3.92
CA ARG A 64 4.71 -20.04 -4.88
C ARG A 64 3.30 -19.47 -5.15
N GLY A 65 2.59 -19.13 -4.08
CA GLY A 65 1.31 -18.44 -4.12
C GLY A 65 0.11 -19.31 -4.46
N ARG A 66 0.27 -20.64 -4.57
CA ARG A 66 -0.84 -21.56 -4.86
C ARG A 66 -1.74 -21.75 -3.65
N THR A 67 -1.15 -21.81 -2.46
CA THR A 67 -1.88 -21.85 -1.18
C THR A 67 -1.29 -20.83 -0.21
N TRP A 68 -2.18 -20.18 0.52
CA TRP A 68 -1.84 -19.20 1.55
C TRP A 68 -2.33 -19.68 2.90
N ARG A 69 -1.47 -19.61 3.92
CA ARG A 69 -1.80 -19.94 5.30
C ARG A 69 -1.70 -18.69 6.14
N TYR A 70 -2.79 -18.35 6.84
CA TYR A 70 -2.80 -17.25 7.79
C TYR A 70 -1.96 -17.60 9.01
N SER A 71 -0.99 -16.73 9.33
CA SER A 71 -0.04 -16.92 10.44
C SER A 71 -0.41 -16.09 11.67
N GLY A 72 -1.46 -15.26 11.61
CA GLY A 72 -1.92 -14.40 12.69
C GLY A 72 -1.66 -12.91 12.47
N ILE A 73 -1.90 -12.12 13.51
CA ILE A 73 -1.53 -10.70 13.59
C ILE A 73 -0.06 -10.62 13.96
N VAL A 74 0.72 -9.87 13.18
CA VAL A 74 2.19 -9.73 13.36
C VAL A 74 2.60 -8.33 13.84
N LEU A 75 1.71 -7.34 13.74
CA LEU A 75 1.93 -6.00 14.28
C LEU A 75 0.61 -5.39 14.78
N ASN A 76 0.55 -5.12 16.08
CA ASN A 76 -0.53 -4.39 16.75
C ASN A 76 0.03 -3.62 17.96
N PRO A 77 0.51 -2.38 17.75
CA PRO A 77 1.06 -1.53 18.81
C PRO A 77 -0.03 -0.82 19.65
N GLY A 78 -1.32 -1.17 19.49
CA GLY A 78 -2.42 -0.50 20.18
C GLY A 78 -2.99 0.72 19.45
N ILE A 79 -2.67 0.90 18.17
CA ILE A 79 -3.28 1.88 17.26
C ILE A 79 -3.77 1.19 15.98
N HIS A 80 -4.77 1.74 15.30
CA HIS A 80 -5.26 1.21 14.03
C HIS A 80 -4.17 1.32 12.98
N LEU A 81 -3.79 0.19 12.38
CA LEU A 81 -2.80 0.14 11.31
C LEU A 81 -3.37 -0.52 10.05
N ALA A 82 -3.09 0.10 8.91
CA ALA A 82 -3.36 -0.39 7.56
C ALA A 82 -2.09 -0.31 6.70
N PHE A 83 -2.22 -0.55 5.39
CA PHE A 83 -1.14 -0.33 4.39
C PHE A 83 0.26 -0.82 4.84
N PRO A 84 0.47 -2.13 5.09
CA PRO A 84 1.72 -2.66 5.66
C PRO A 84 2.88 -2.66 4.67
N TYR A 85 3.40 -1.47 4.33
CA TYR A 85 4.44 -1.33 3.32
C TYR A 85 5.76 -1.94 3.80
N VAL A 86 6.01 -3.19 3.39
CA VAL A 86 7.20 -3.99 3.75
C VAL A 86 8.30 -3.88 2.69
N PHE A 87 9.55 -3.69 3.10
CA PHE A 87 10.69 -3.54 2.17
C PHE A 87 12.02 -3.88 2.84
N ASP A 88 13.05 -4.05 2.03
CA ASP A 88 14.41 -4.33 2.50
C ASP A 88 15.30 -3.10 2.41
N TRP A 89 16.15 -2.97 3.41
CA TRP A 89 17.25 -2.03 3.36
C TRP A 89 18.43 -2.52 4.23
N ASP A 90 19.64 -2.44 3.69
CA ASP A 90 20.89 -2.76 4.43
C ASP A 90 20.88 -4.12 5.17
N GLY A 91 20.29 -5.15 4.54
CA GLY A 91 20.20 -6.50 5.12
C GLY A 91 19.11 -6.68 6.19
N HIS A 92 18.26 -5.68 6.41
CA HIS A 92 17.15 -5.71 7.33
C HIS A 92 15.80 -5.57 6.61
N HIS A 93 14.75 -6.11 7.24
CA HIS A 93 13.37 -5.98 6.79
C HIS A 93 12.68 -4.87 7.59
N TYR A 94 11.99 -3.98 6.88
CA TYR A 94 11.27 -2.85 7.45
C TYR A 94 9.80 -2.89 7.08
N MET A 95 8.96 -2.28 7.91
CA MET A 95 7.55 -2.05 7.63
C MET A 95 7.19 -0.61 8.03
N LEU A 96 6.54 0.11 7.10
CA LEU A 96 5.95 1.42 7.35
C LEU A 96 4.43 1.33 7.15
N PRO A 97 3.66 1.01 8.20
CA PRO A 97 2.21 0.94 8.12
C PRO A 97 1.58 2.34 8.08
N ASP A 98 0.38 2.45 7.50
CA ASP A 98 -0.46 3.65 7.59
C ASP A 98 -1.16 3.68 8.96
N PRO A 99 -0.90 4.70 9.80
CA PRO A 99 -1.62 4.86 11.05
C PRO A 99 -2.96 5.56 10.78
N TRP A 100 -4.01 5.11 11.46
CA TRP A 100 -5.30 5.80 11.44
C TRP A 100 -5.80 6.11 12.85
N SER A 101 -6.40 7.28 13.00
CA SER A 101 -7.09 7.69 14.22
C SER A 101 -8.60 7.56 14.02
N GLU A 102 -9.29 6.92 14.97
CA GLU A 102 -10.76 6.85 14.99
C GLU A 102 -11.43 8.24 15.08
N HIS A 103 -10.67 9.26 15.48
CA HIS A 103 -11.11 10.65 15.49
C HIS A 103 -10.71 11.32 14.16
N PRO A 104 -11.68 11.65 13.27
CA PRO A 104 -11.40 12.30 12.00
C PRO A 104 -10.65 13.62 12.20
N GLY A 105 -9.61 13.86 11.40
CA GLY A 105 -8.79 15.07 11.48
C GLY A 105 -7.78 15.07 12.63
N VAL A 106 -7.54 13.94 13.28
CA VAL A 106 -6.43 13.78 14.22
C VAL A 106 -5.31 13.05 13.50
N ALA A 107 -4.21 13.75 13.25
CA ALA A 107 -3.03 13.17 12.66
C ALA A 107 -2.41 12.11 13.58
N ALA A 108 -1.84 11.08 12.97
CA ALA A 108 -1.09 10.04 13.66
C ALA A 108 0.31 9.94 13.06
N ASP A 109 1.28 9.67 13.92
CA ASP A 109 2.68 9.58 13.55
C ASP A 109 2.96 8.30 12.75
N TYR A 110 3.68 8.44 11.64
CA TYR A 110 4.19 7.28 10.91
C TYR A 110 5.37 6.71 11.67
N THR A 111 5.20 5.51 12.21
CA THR A 111 6.27 4.77 12.89
C THR A 111 6.88 3.75 11.93
N LEU A 112 8.19 3.81 11.73
CA LEU A 112 8.95 2.80 11.02
C LEU A 112 9.28 1.64 11.96
N TYR A 113 8.98 0.42 11.51
CA TYR A 113 9.30 -0.81 12.22
C TYR A 113 10.41 -1.57 11.51
N ARG A 114 11.28 -2.23 12.29
CA ARG A 114 12.27 -3.20 11.79
C ARG A 114 11.94 -4.58 12.34
N ALA A 115 12.07 -5.61 11.51
CA ALA A 115 11.85 -6.98 11.97
C ALA A 115 12.98 -7.41 12.92
N THR A 116 12.62 -7.93 14.09
CA THR A 116 13.54 -8.61 15.01
C THR A 116 13.57 -10.12 14.78
N ASP A 117 12.44 -10.66 14.29
CA ASP A 117 12.30 -12.04 13.82
C ASP A 117 11.30 -12.04 12.67
N PHE A 118 11.80 -11.93 11.44
CA PHE A 118 10.96 -11.84 10.25
C PHE A 118 10.28 -13.18 9.96
N PRO A 119 8.95 -13.22 9.67
CA PRO A 119 8.04 -12.09 9.46
C PRO A 119 7.17 -11.72 10.69
N THR A 120 7.44 -12.31 11.86
CA THR A 120 6.47 -12.35 12.98
C THR A 120 6.69 -11.33 14.08
N ALA A 121 7.90 -10.78 14.24
CA ALA A 121 8.22 -9.84 15.30
C ALA A 121 8.89 -8.58 14.76
N TRP A 122 8.41 -7.43 15.23
CA TRP A 122 8.76 -6.10 14.76
C TRP A 122 8.99 -5.16 15.94
N GLU A 123 9.98 -4.28 15.85
CA GLU A 123 10.27 -3.24 16.83
C GLU A 123 10.20 -1.86 16.17
N PRO A 124 9.65 -0.82 16.84
CA PRO A 124 9.70 0.55 16.33
C PRO A 124 11.15 1.05 16.36
N VAL A 125 11.61 1.67 15.27
CA VAL A 125 13.00 2.15 15.13
C VAL A 125 13.10 3.64 14.81
N ALA A 126 12.05 4.26 14.28
CA ALA A 126 11.99 5.70 14.02
C ALA A 126 10.53 6.15 13.85
N THR A 127 10.32 7.46 13.92
CA THR A 127 9.09 8.15 13.54
C THR A 127 9.39 9.10 12.37
N PRO A 128 9.42 8.62 11.11
CA PRO A 128 9.79 9.45 9.96
C PRO A 128 8.93 10.69 9.76
N ILE A 129 7.63 10.61 10.05
CA ILE A 129 6.69 11.71 9.80
C ILE A 129 5.83 11.94 11.03
N THR A 130 5.95 13.14 11.59
CA THR A 130 4.98 13.78 12.47
C THR A 130 4.43 15.00 11.74
N SER A 131 3.13 15.06 11.56
CA SER A 131 2.43 16.10 10.79
C SER A 131 1.17 16.54 11.52
N ASP A 132 0.80 17.81 11.41
CA ASP A 132 -0.51 18.28 11.88
C ASP A 132 -1.65 17.89 10.91
N GLU A 133 -1.29 17.51 9.68
CA GLU A 133 -2.22 17.04 8.65
C GLU A 133 -2.44 15.53 8.78
N GLU A 134 -3.69 15.09 8.62
CA GLU A 134 -4.01 13.67 8.47
C GLU A 134 -3.49 13.20 7.10
N LEU A 135 -2.45 12.37 7.15
CA LEU A 135 -1.77 11.79 5.99
C LEU A 135 -2.16 10.32 5.85
N HIS A 136 -2.09 9.81 4.63
CA HIS A 136 -2.51 8.45 4.27
C HIS A 136 -1.57 7.79 3.27
N ASP A 137 -1.49 6.46 3.39
CA ASP A 137 -0.86 5.52 2.46
C ASP A 137 0.58 5.90 2.11
N CYS A 138 1.40 6.13 3.14
CA CYS A 138 2.77 6.57 2.90
C CYS A 138 3.62 5.50 2.19
N VAL A 139 4.29 5.90 1.11
CA VAL A 139 5.25 5.06 0.40
C VAL A 139 6.64 5.69 0.45
N LEU A 140 7.67 4.85 0.51
CA LEU A 140 9.06 5.28 0.49
C LEU A 140 9.72 4.96 -0.85
N LEU A 141 10.65 5.81 -1.26
CA LEU A 141 11.58 5.52 -2.34
C LEU A 141 12.92 6.22 -2.11
N ARG A 142 13.98 5.70 -2.72
CA ARG A 142 15.33 6.25 -2.58
C ARG A 142 15.78 6.86 -3.90
N ARG A 143 16.22 8.12 -3.86
CA ARG A 143 16.69 8.85 -5.04
C ARG A 143 17.78 9.85 -4.64
N ASP A 144 18.85 9.90 -5.44
CA ASP A 144 19.95 10.86 -5.27
C ASP A 144 20.54 10.90 -3.85
N GLY A 145 20.64 9.74 -3.21
CA GLY A 145 21.20 9.58 -1.86
C GLY A 145 20.25 10.00 -0.72
N LEU A 146 19.02 10.38 -1.04
CA LEU A 146 17.97 10.68 -0.07
C LEU A 146 16.90 9.58 -0.08
N TRP A 147 16.35 9.34 1.10
CA TRP A 147 15.05 8.73 1.25
C TRP A 147 13.97 9.78 1.08
N TRP A 148 12.91 9.37 0.40
CA TRP A 148 11.72 10.16 0.16
C TRP A 148 10.52 9.39 0.65
N ALA A 149 9.62 10.09 1.34
CA ALA A 149 8.33 9.59 1.75
C ALA A 149 7.26 10.41 1.02
N LEU A 150 6.32 9.73 0.35
CA LEU A 150 5.18 10.36 -0.32
C LEU A 150 3.90 9.90 0.37
N ALA A 151 3.04 10.83 0.76
CA ALA A 151 1.79 10.53 1.45
C ALA A 151 0.67 11.49 1.01
N GLY A 152 -0.57 11.01 0.93
CA GLY A 152 -1.72 11.83 0.56
C GLY A 152 -2.39 12.45 1.78
N GLY A 153 -2.86 13.69 1.70
CA GLY A 153 -3.61 14.34 2.80
C GLY A 153 -4.38 15.56 2.29
N GLY A 154 -5.57 15.81 2.83
CA GLY A 154 -6.36 17.01 2.46
C GLY A 154 -6.63 17.21 0.96
N GLY A 155 -6.60 16.15 0.14
CA GLY A 155 -6.73 16.24 -1.32
C GLY A 155 -5.46 16.66 -2.06
N ALA A 156 -4.30 16.52 -1.43
CA ALA A 156 -2.99 16.88 -1.93
C ALA A 156 -1.95 15.77 -1.66
N LEU A 157 -0.82 15.83 -2.37
CA LEU A 157 0.34 14.96 -2.12
C LEU A 157 1.41 15.72 -1.35
N TYR A 158 1.94 15.11 -0.30
CA TYR A 158 3.04 15.63 0.50
C TYR A 158 4.28 14.76 0.31
N ALA A 159 5.44 15.39 0.37
CA ALA A 159 6.74 14.74 0.30
C ALA A 159 7.61 15.11 1.51
N TYR A 160 8.33 14.15 2.07
CA TYR A 160 9.30 14.35 3.15
C TYR A 160 10.60 13.63 2.78
N HIS A 161 11.73 14.06 3.35
CA HIS A 161 13.02 13.45 3.03
C HIS A 161 14.00 13.37 4.20
N SER A 162 14.85 12.36 4.14
CA SER A 162 15.97 12.17 5.06
C SER A 162 17.17 11.54 4.36
N ARG A 163 18.36 11.75 4.91
CA ARG A 163 19.57 10.99 4.49
C ARG A 163 19.62 9.59 5.08
N THR A 164 18.91 9.38 6.18
CA THR A 164 18.95 8.14 6.98
C THR A 164 17.53 7.62 7.12
N LEU A 165 17.34 6.32 6.86
CA LEU A 165 16.03 5.66 6.96
C LEU A 165 15.51 5.69 8.40
N GLU A 166 16.34 5.24 9.35
CA GLU A 166 16.07 5.25 10.79
C GLU A 166 16.38 6.64 11.38
N ALA A 167 15.65 7.65 10.92
CA ALA A 167 15.67 8.99 11.49
C ALA A 167 14.25 9.45 11.76
N ASP A 168 14.08 10.15 12.88
CA ASP A 168 12.84 10.84 13.20
C ASP A 168 12.73 12.15 12.41
N ASP A 169 11.54 12.72 12.34
CA ASP A 169 11.28 14.09 11.85
C ASP A 169 11.91 14.38 10.48
N TRP A 170 11.57 13.59 9.47
CA TRP A 170 12.05 13.82 8.10
C TRP A 170 11.68 15.22 7.64
N ALA A 171 12.60 15.87 6.95
CA ALA A 171 12.40 17.26 6.53
C ALA A 171 11.28 17.32 5.47
N PRO A 172 10.27 18.21 5.64
CA PRO A 172 9.25 18.38 4.63
C PRO A 172 9.88 18.95 3.35
N HIS A 173 9.38 18.50 2.20
CA HIS A 173 9.73 19.10 0.93
C HIS A 173 9.34 20.59 0.93
N ARG A 174 10.20 21.46 0.37
CA ARG A 174 10.03 22.92 0.45
C ARG A 174 8.71 23.42 -0.13
N GLU A 175 8.24 22.76 -1.19
CA GLU A 175 7.00 23.08 -1.90
C GLU A 175 5.82 22.22 -1.42
N ASN A 176 5.85 21.66 -0.21
CA ASN A 176 4.70 20.93 0.32
C ASN A 176 3.46 21.84 0.42
N PRO A 177 2.26 21.34 0.03
CA PRO A 177 2.04 20.08 -0.71
C PRO A 177 2.56 20.14 -2.15
N VAL A 178 3.27 19.09 -2.58
CA VAL A 178 3.94 19.01 -3.89
C VAL A 178 2.97 18.83 -5.08
N VAL A 179 1.78 18.30 -4.82
CA VAL A 179 0.71 18.22 -5.82
C VAL A 179 -0.61 18.65 -5.19
N THR A 180 -1.34 19.53 -5.87
CA THR A 180 -2.70 19.94 -5.51
C THR A 180 -3.61 19.88 -6.74
N GLY A 181 -4.93 19.82 -6.52
CA GLY A 181 -5.90 19.88 -7.62
C GLY A 181 -5.96 18.64 -8.52
N ARG A 182 -5.40 17.51 -8.09
CA ARG A 182 -5.41 16.22 -8.81
C ARG A 182 -6.07 15.12 -7.97
N PRO A 183 -7.39 15.20 -7.71
CA PRO A 183 -8.09 14.32 -6.76
C PRO A 183 -8.03 12.83 -7.11
N GLU A 184 -7.73 12.49 -8.36
CA GLU A 184 -7.56 11.11 -8.84
C GLU A 184 -6.18 10.51 -8.55
N ALA A 185 -5.18 11.32 -8.15
CA ALA A 185 -3.80 10.87 -8.03
C ALA A 185 -2.96 11.66 -7.02
N VAL A 186 -3.37 11.59 -5.75
CA VAL A 186 -2.67 12.19 -4.60
C VAL A 186 -2.48 11.25 -3.41
N ARG A 187 -3.19 10.12 -3.37
CA ARG A 187 -3.08 9.11 -2.30
C ARG A 187 -2.40 7.87 -2.88
N PRO A 188 -1.20 7.48 -2.41
CA PRO A 188 -0.49 6.32 -2.97
C PRO A 188 -1.30 5.02 -2.86
N ALA A 189 -0.96 4.04 -3.70
CA ALA A 189 -1.75 2.81 -3.88
C ALA A 189 -0.87 1.55 -3.97
N GLY A 190 0.22 1.53 -3.21
CA GLY A 190 1.18 0.42 -3.15
C GLY A 190 2.59 0.83 -3.56
N ARG A 191 3.49 -0.16 -3.64
CA ARG A 191 4.94 0.06 -3.75
C ARG A 191 5.35 0.83 -5.02
N PRO A 192 6.22 1.86 -4.89
CA PRO A 192 6.87 2.48 -6.04
C PRO A 192 7.84 1.53 -6.77
N ILE A 193 7.88 1.60 -8.09
CA ILE A 193 8.81 0.83 -8.93
C ILE A 193 9.91 1.75 -9.43
N ALA A 194 11.16 1.46 -9.08
CA ALA A 194 12.30 2.19 -9.64
C ALA A 194 12.40 1.99 -11.17
N THR A 195 12.66 3.07 -11.90
CA THR A 195 12.95 3.09 -13.33
C THR A 195 14.33 3.69 -13.57
N ASP A 196 14.85 3.60 -14.80
CA ASP A 196 16.12 4.23 -15.16
C ASP A 196 16.05 5.77 -15.03
N ASP A 197 14.86 6.35 -15.25
CA ASP A 197 14.62 7.80 -15.27
C ASP A 197 13.98 8.34 -13.96
N GLY A 198 13.62 7.45 -13.02
CA GLY A 198 12.98 7.83 -11.76
C GLY A 198 12.27 6.69 -11.07
N ALA A 199 10.97 6.87 -10.82
CA ALA A 199 10.12 5.85 -10.23
C ALA A 199 8.68 5.96 -10.74
N ILE A 200 8.04 4.82 -10.98
CA ILE A 200 6.59 4.75 -11.11
C ILE A 200 5.98 4.70 -9.72
N VAL A 201 5.06 5.62 -9.44
CA VAL A 201 4.23 5.62 -8.23
C VAL A 201 2.79 5.37 -8.64
N PHE A 202 2.14 4.47 -7.90
CA PHE A 202 0.72 4.18 -8.08
C PHE A 202 -0.10 5.05 -7.15
N PHE A 203 -1.23 5.56 -7.64
CA PHE A 203 -2.15 6.37 -6.85
C PHE A 203 -3.58 5.87 -7.00
N GLN A 204 -4.33 5.88 -5.91
CA GLN A 204 -5.74 5.53 -5.93
C GLN A 204 -6.59 6.74 -6.29
N ASP A 205 -7.59 6.50 -7.14
CA ASP A 205 -8.56 7.48 -7.59
C ASP A 205 -9.70 7.60 -6.57
N CYS A 206 -9.65 8.68 -5.78
CA CYS A 206 -10.66 9.01 -4.78
C CYS A 206 -11.60 10.13 -5.25
N SER A 207 -11.55 10.54 -6.52
CA SER A 207 -12.23 11.73 -7.03
C SER A 207 -13.76 11.68 -6.95
N ARG A 208 -14.34 10.49 -7.13
CA ARG A 208 -15.80 10.26 -7.06
C ARG A 208 -16.21 9.49 -5.81
N ARG A 209 -15.41 8.50 -5.45
CA ARG A 209 -15.61 7.60 -4.31
C ARG A 209 -14.25 7.03 -3.91
N TYR A 210 -14.11 6.71 -2.62
CA TYR A 210 -12.91 6.07 -2.09
C TYR A 210 -12.53 4.82 -2.90
N GLY A 211 -11.27 4.77 -3.35
CA GLY A 211 -10.66 3.60 -3.93
C GLY A 211 -11.25 3.12 -5.26
N GLU A 212 -11.66 4.03 -6.15
CA GLU A 212 -12.37 3.63 -7.37
C GLU A 212 -11.50 2.80 -8.31
N ARG A 213 -10.25 3.20 -8.53
CA ARG A 213 -9.29 2.59 -9.46
C ARG A 213 -7.85 3.05 -9.12
N VAL A 214 -6.85 2.50 -9.79
CA VAL A 214 -5.43 2.86 -9.62
C VAL A 214 -4.86 3.44 -10.91
N TRP A 215 -4.13 4.54 -10.78
CA TRP A 215 -3.38 5.20 -11.83
C TRP A 215 -1.88 5.08 -11.59
N ALA A 216 -1.06 5.03 -12.65
CA ALA A 216 0.39 5.11 -12.56
C ALA A 216 0.88 6.48 -13.00
N TYR A 217 1.87 7.01 -12.28
CA TYR A 217 2.57 8.23 -12.60
C TYR A 217 4.07 8.00 -12.50
N GLU A 218 4.83 8.52 -13.47
CA GLU A 218 6.29 8.51 -13.43
C GLU A 218 6.78 9.79 -12.77
N VAL A 219 7.42 9.66 -11.61
CA VAL A 219 8.07 10.76 -10.91
C VAL A 219 9.41 11.06 -11.58
N THR A 220 9.40 12.04 -12.46
CA THR A 220 10.57 12.43 -13.28
C THR A 220 11.53 13.33 -12.50
N HIS A 221 11.02 14.14 -11.56
CA HIS A 221 11.82 15.03 -10.71
C HIS A 221 11.39 14.89 -9.26
N LEU A 222 12.36 14.65 -8.38
CA LEU A 222 12.16 14.62 -6.94
C LEU A 222 13.44 15.06 -6.25
N THR A 223 13.48 16.34 -5.90
CA THR A 223 14.58 16.99 -5.17
C THR A 223 14.01 17.72 -3.96
N ALA A 224 14.83 18.36 -3.12
CA ALA A 224 14.31 19.14 -1.97
C ALA A 224 13.46 20.37 -2.36
N THR A 225 13.45 20.76 -3.64
CA THR A 225 12.86 22.01 -4.10
C THR A 225 12.05 21.90 -5.40
N ASP A 226 11.92 20.71 -5.99
CA ASP A 226 11.20 20.49 -7.25
C ASP A 226 10.65 19.06 -7.24
N TYR A 227 9.36 18.95 -7.54
CA TYR A 227 8.62 17.71 -7.71
C TYR A 227 7.89 17.76 -9.05
N ARG A 228 8.04 16.73 -9.88
CA ARG A 228 7.28 16.58 -11.13
C ARG A 228 7.01 15.11 -11.38
N ASP A 229 5.77 14.83 -11.77
CA ASP A 229 5.35 13.54 -12.25
C ASP A 229 4.44 13.66 -13.47
N GLU A 230 4.38 12.58 -14.25
CA GLU A 230 3.56 12.51 -15.46
C GLU A 230 2.76 11.22 -15.46
N ARG A 231 1.50 11.28 -15.87
CA ARG A 231 0.65 10.09 -15.93
C ARG A 231 1.19 9.12 -16.97
N VAL A 232 1.27 7.85 -16.59
CA VAL A 232 1.69 6.76 -17.47
C VAL A 232 0.48 6.10 -18.10
N GLY A 233 0.47 6.02 -19.43
CA GLY A 233 -0.60 5.38 -20.19
C GLY A 233 -1.91 6.16 -20.23
N SER A 234 -2.82 5.72 -21.10
CA SER A 234 -4.13 6.35 -21.29
C SER A 234 -5.22 5.78 -20.37
N GLY A 235 -5.04 4.57 -19.85
CA GLY A 235 -6.00 3.86 -18.99
C GLY A 235 -5.49 3.64 -17.57
N PRO A 236 -6.40 3.31 -16.62
CA PRO A 236 -5.99 2.96 -15.26
C PRO A 236 -5.23 1.63 -15.30
N VAL A 237 -4.29 1.47 -14.37
CA VAL A 237 -3.52 0.23 -14.21
C VAL A 237 -4.42 -0.87 -13.66
N LEU A 238 -5.29 -0.50 -12.74
CA LEU A 238 -6.22 -1.40 -12.07
C LEU A 238 -7.55 -0.70 -11.91
N GLY A 239 -8.65 -1.42 -12.05
CA GLY A 239 -9.98 -0.85 -11.89
C GLY A 239 -11.04 -1.93 -11.81
N PRO A 240 -12.27 -1.56 -11.45
CA PRO A 240 -13.33 -2.51 -11.20
C PRO A 240 -13.65 -3.28 -12.48
N ALA A 241 -13.84 -4.59 -12.33
CA ALA A 241 -14.25 -5.45 -13.43
C ALA A 241 -15.68 -5.14 -13.93
N GLY A 242 -16.48 -4.44 -13.12
CA GLY A 242 -17.91 -4.28 -13.34
C GLY A 242 -18.69 -5.57 -13.08
N GLY A 243 -19.97 -5.56 -13.42
CA GLY A 243 -20.84 -6.74 -13.30
C GLY A 243 -20.95 -7.27 -11.86
N VAL A 244 -20.74 -8.58 -11.69
CA VAL A 244 -20.84 -9.29 -10.40
C VAL A 244 -19.50 -9.98 -10.12
N GLY A 245 -18.92 -9.74 -8.95
CA GLY A 245 -17.63 -10.31 -8.56
C GLY A 245 -17.04 -9.58 -7.35
N TRP A 246 -15.99 -10.16 -6.76
CA TRP A 246 -15.30 -9.63 -5.57
C TRP A 246 -14.74 -8.22 -5.78
N ASN A 247 -14.33 -7.89 -7.01
CA ASN A 247 -13.78 -6.59 -7.42
C ASN A 247 -14.69 -5.82 -8.39
N SER A 248 -16.02 -6.06 -8.35
CA SER A 248 -16.94 -5.46 -9.33
C SER A 248 -17.12 -3.95 -9.16
N GLY A 249 -16.79 -3.40 -8.00
CA GLY A 249 -17.06 -2.00 -7.64
C GLY A 249 -15.84 -1.11 -7.59
N ARG A 250 -14.76 -1.60 -6.97
CA ARG A 250 -13.59 -0.82 -6.58
C ARG A 250 -12.35 -1.71 -6.51
N MET A 251 -11.18 -1.12 -6.76
CA MET A 251 -9.84 -1.71 -6.56
C MET A 251 -8.88 -0.54 -6.31
N HIS A 252 -8.21 -0.50 -5.15
CA HIS A 252 -7.45 0.68 -4.73
C HIS A 252 -5.99 0.42 -4.40
N HIS A 253 -5.59 -0.85 -4.33
CA HIS A 253 -4.22 -1.21 -4.03
C HIS A 253 -3.59 -2.09 -5.10
N LEU A 254 -2.30 -1.86 -5.38
CA LEU A 254 -1.44 -2.70 -6.20
C LEU A 254 -0.02 -2.71 -5.64
N ASP A 255 0.41 -3.85 -5.08
CA ASP A 255 1.82 -4.10 -4.75
C ASP A 255 2.41 -5.04 -5.80
N ALA A 256 3.41 -4.55 -6.54
CA ALA A 256 4.04 -5.26 -7.64
C ALA A 256 5.48 -5.67 -7.31
N TRP A 257 5.79 -6.93 -7.58
CA TRP A 257 7.12 -7.50 -7.43
C TRP A 257 7.59 -8.11 -8.75
N LEU A 258 8.80 -7.71 -9.18
CA LEU A 258 9.47 -8.38 -10.28
C LEU A 258 10.01 -9.71 -9.78
N PHE A 259 9.49 -10.81 -10.29
CA PHE A 259 9.91 -12.15 -9.95
C PHE A 259 10.22 -12.93 -11.22
N GLU A 260 11.49 -13.34 -11.36
CA GLU A 260 12.01 -13.97 -12.57
C GLU A 260 11.80 -13.07 -13.81
N ASP A 261 10.92 -13.46 -14.72
CA ASP A 261 10.64 -12.81 -15.99
C ASP A 261 9.24 -12.16 -16.04
N ARG A 262 8.59 -11.97 -14.89
CA ARG A 262 7.26 -11.37 -14.81
C ARG A 262 7.04 -10.53 -13.57
N TRP A 263 6.08 -9.62 -13.67
CA TRP A 263 5.53 -8.94 -12.51
C TRP A 263 4.47 -9.82 -11.86
N LEU A 264 4.57 -10.00 -10.55
CA LEU A 264 3.53 -10.56 -9.71
C LEU A 264 2.93 -9.42 -8.89
N CYS A 265 1.62 -9.30 -8.92
CA CYS A 265 0.91 -8.20 -8.28
C CYS A 265 -0.12 -8.74 -7.29
N ALA A 266 -0.04 -8.31 -6.03
CA ALA A 266 -1.17 -8.43 -5.12
C ALA A 266 -2.00 -7.16 -5.21
N VAL A 267 -3.31 -7.35 -5.25
CA VAL A 267 -4.28 -6.27 -5.43
C VAL A 267 -5.45 -6.49 -4.51
N ASP A 268 -6.19 -5.45 -4.20
CA ASP A 268 -7.47 -5.59 -3.52
C ASP A 268 -8.66 -5.27 -4.42
N GLY A 269 -9.84 -5.60 -3.93
CA GLY A 269 -11.07 -5.38 -4.63
C GLY A 269 -12.28 -5.46 -3.71
N ASN A 270 -13.32 -4.71 -4.07
CA ASN A 270 -14.55 -4.62 -3.32
C ASN A 270 -15.77 -4.58 -4.24
N ILE A 271 -16.87 -5.14 -3.75
CA ILE A 271 -18.13 -5.32 -4.50
C ILE A 271 -18.85 -3.97 -4.65
N GLY A 272 -19.33 -3.67 -5.87
CA GLY A 272 -19.97 -2.38 -6.17
C GLY A 272 -21.39 -2.17 -5.64
N LEU A 273 -22.02 -3.22 -5.08
CA LEU A 273 -23.41 -3.17 -4.60
C LEU A 273 -23.49 -2.59 -3.18
N GLY A 274 -23.12 -1.32 -3.01
CA GLY A 274 -23.48 -0.47 -1.88
C GLY A 274 -23.11 -0.96 -0.47
N LYS A 275 -22.31 -0.15 0.24
CA LYS A 275 -22.08 -0.23 1.69
C LYS A 275 -23.34 -0.57 2.55
N PRO A 276 -24.57 -0.12 2.22
CA PRO A 276 -25.76 -0.46 3.01
C PRO A 276 -26.26 -1.92 2.89
N VAL A 277 -25.89 -2.65 1.83
CA VAL A 277 -26.42 -4.01 1.58
C VAL A 277 -25.40 -5.08 1.97
N PHE A 278 -24.12 -4.82 1.73
CA PHE A 278 -23.04 -5.78 1.97
C PHE A 278 -21.93 -5.25 2.91
N GLY A 279 -21.90 -3.97 3.29
CA GLY A 279 -20.76 -3.43 4.03
C GLY A 279 -19.50 -3.28 3.16
N ASP A 280 -18.35 -2.99 3.77
CA ASP A 280 -17.06 -2.96 3.07
C ASP A 280 -16.48 -4.40 3.05
N HIS A 281 -16.40 -5.01 1.87
CA HIS A 281 -15.92 -6.37 1.64
C HIS A 281 -14.64 -6.38 0.81
N TRP A 282 -13.58 -5.79 1.34
CA TRP A 282 -12.27 -5.90 0.69
C TRP A 282 -11.76 -7.35 0.77
N ALA A 283 -11.25 -7.81 -0.36
CA ALA A 283 -10.65 -9.13 -0.55
C ALA A 283 -9.41 -8.98 -1.44
N ILE A 284 -8.51 -9.95 -1.39
CA ILE A 284 -7.22 -9.88 -2.09
C ILE A 284 -7.25 -10.75 -3.35
N GLY A 285 -6.77 -10.20 -4.45
CA GLY A 285 -6.50 -10.89 -5.70
C GLY A 285 -5.00 -11.02 -5.98
N PHE A 286 -4.66 -11.98 -6.83
CA PHE A 286 -3.31 -12.20 -7.33
C PHE A 286 -3.29 -12.11 -8.85
N TYR A 287 -2.43 -11.24 -9.36
CA TYR A 287 -2.34 -10.84 -10.75
C TYR A 287 -0.89 -11.00 -11.24
N GLU A 288 -0.69 -11.06 -12.54
CA GLU A 288 0.64 -11.04 -13.16
C GLU A 288 0.65 -10.17 -14.42
N GLN A 289 1.83 -9.70 -14.79
CA GLN A 289 2.09 -9.18 -16.13
C GLN A 289 3.39 -9.78 -16.65
N ARG A 290 3.28 -10.55 -17.74
CA ARG A 290 4.43 -11.04 -18.50
C ARG A 290 4.82 -9.99 -19.53
N HIS A 291 6.09 -10.00 -19.91
CA HIS A 291 6.56 -9.26 -21.09
C HIS A 291 6.01 -9.86 -22.38
#